data_AF-A0A7C3CSW9-F1
#
_entry.id   AF-A0A7C3CSW9-F1
#
_cell.length_a   1.000
_cell.length_b   1.000
_cell.length_c   1.000
_cell.angle_alpha   90.00
_cell.angle_beta   90.00
_cell.angle_gamma   90.00
#
_symmetry.space_group_name_H-M   'P 1'
#
loop_
_entity.id
_entity.type
_entity.pdbx_description
1 polymer ?
#
loop_
_entity_poly.entity_id
_entity_poly.type
_entity_poly.pdbx_seq_one_letter_code
_entity_poly.pdbx_strand_id
1 'polypeptide(L)'
;MELNKVSDNKNITLDEVQKLADSDEVIMPMGRYRGQSLEDIPNYYLQFIIENDYLQGVYEWLLIPVEKELKYRKDFDIFIDEE
;
A
#
# COMPACT_ATOMS: atom_id res chain seq x y z
N MET A 1 -12.20 -4.06 -36.00
CA MET A 1 -12.26 -5.38 -35.37
C MET A 1 -11.55 -5.28 -34.03
N GLU A 2 -12.35 -5.35 -32.98
CA GLU A 2 -12.02 -5.81 -31.61
C GLU A 2 -11.23 -7.14 -31.64
N LEU A 3 -10.44 -7.63 -30.66
CA LEU A 3 -10.25 -7.46 -29.21
C LEU A 3 -8.88 -8.15 -28.88
N ASN A 4 -8.08 -7.80 -27.87
CA ASN A 4 -8.24 -8.28 -26.50
C ASN A 4 -7.18 -7.67 -25.56
N LYS A 5 -7.64 -7.25 -24.38
CA LYS A 5 -6.83 -6.98 -23.18
C LYS A 5 -6.04 -8.24 -22.80
N VAL A 6 -4.76 -8.07 -22.45
CA VAL A 6 -4.11 -8.95 -21.48
C VAL A 6 -3.78 -8.07 -20.29
N SER A 7 -4.59 -8.22 -19.26
CA SER A 7 -4.33 -7.75 -17.91
C SER A 7 -3.01 -8.34 -17.43
N ASP A 8 -1.99 -7.50 -17.26
CA ASP A 8 -0.75 -7.84 -16.57
C ASP A 8 -1.02 -8.03 -15.07
N ASN A 9 -1.73 -9.11 -14.72
CA ASN A 9 -1.64 -9.68 -13.39
C ASN A 9 -0.28 -10.35 -13.28
N LYS A 10 0.77 -9.54 -13.12
CA LYS A 10 2.07 -10.03 -12.68
C LYS A 10 1.85 -10.58 -11.27
N ASN A 11 1.86 -11.90 -11.14
CA ASN A 11 2.01 -12.55 -9.84
C ASN A 11 3.37 -12.13 -9.29
N ILE A 12 3.35 -11.16 -8.37
CA ILE A 12 4.52 -10.70 -7.64
C ILE A 12 4.98 -11.88 -6.80
N THR A 13 6.21 -12.33 -7.02
CA THR A 13 6.80 -13.44 -6.25
C THR A 13 7.11 -13.00 -4.82
N LEU A 14 7.19 -13.95 -3.88
CA LEU A 14 7.52 -13.64 -2.48
C LEU A 14 8.86 -12.92 -2.33
N ASP A 15 9.83 -13.21 -3.22
CA ASP A 15 11.13 -12.54 -3.27
C ASP A 15 11.04 -11.11 -3.80
N GLU A 16 10.11 -10.82 -4.73
CA GLU A 16 9.83 -9.47 -5.20
C GLU A 16 9.05 -8.68 -4.15
N VAL A 17 8.15 -9.32 -3.41
CA VAL A 17 7.48 -8.75 -2.23
C VAL A 17 8.52 -8.36 -1.17
N GLN A 18 9.49 -9.24 -0.89
CA GLN A 18 10.55 -8.96 0.09
C GLN A 18 11.44 -7.80 -0.36
N LYS A 19 11.79 -7.72 -1.66
CA LYS A 19 12.55 -6.60 -2.23
C LYS A 19 11.78 -5.28 -2.29
N LEU A 20 10.46 -5.33 -2.48
CA LEU A 20 9.60 -4.15 -2.39
C LEU A 20 9.44 -3.66 -0.95
N ALA A 21 9.53 -4.57 0.04
CA ALA A 21 9.57 -4.20 1.46
C ALA A 21 10.92 -3.59 1.89
N ASP A 22 12.00 -3.87 1.16
CA ASP A 22 13.33 -3.25 1.32
C ASP A 22 13.57 -2.05 0.37
N SER A 23 12.63 -1.77 -0.54
CA SER A 23 12.61 -0.56 -1.38
C SER A 23 12.17 0.62 -0.52
N ASP A 24 12.92 1.71 -0.56
CA ASP A 24 12.66 2.93 0.24
C ASP A 24 11.25 3.51 0.04
N GLU A 25 10.58 3.18 -1.08
CA GLU A 25 9.26 3.71 -1.42
C GLU A 25 8.27 2.56 -1.67
N VAL A 26 7.21 2.49 -0.85
CA VAL A 26 6.09 1.55 -1.03
C VAL A 26 4.91 2.28 -1.64
N ILE A 27 4.50 1.83 -2.82
CA ILE A 27 3.40 2.44 -3.57
C ILE A 27 2.09 1.69 -3.31
N MET A 28 1.03 2.44 -3.00
CA MET A 28 -0.31 1.90 -2.79
C MET A 28 -0.86 1.28 -4.09
N PRO A 29 -1.17 -0.03 -4.14
CA PRO A 29 -1.59 -0.69 -5.37
C PRO A 29 -3.10 -0.54 -5.66
N MET A 30 -3.88 -0.02 -4.72
CA MET A 30 -5.34 -0.11 -4.75
C MET A 30 -6.06 1.09 -4.15
N GLY A 31 -7.38 1.14 -4.38
CA GLY A 31 -8.29 2.12 -3.78
C GLY A 31 -8.03 3.56 -4.22
N ARG A 32 -8.42 4.52 -3.37
CA ARG A 32 -8.45 5.95 -3.69
C ARG A 32 -7.06 6.52 -3.99
N TYR A 33 -6.06 6.05 -3.25
CA TYR A 33 -4.69 6.54 -3.32
C TYR A 33 -3.77 5.64 -4.16
N ARG A 34 -4.34 4.85 -5.08
CA ARG A 34 -3.57 3.97 -5.96
C ARG A 34 -2.50 4.78 -6.72
N GLY A 35 -1.26 4.31 -6.65
CA GLY A 35 -0.11 4.94 -7.31
C GLY A 35 0.61 5.99 -6.47
N GLN A 36 0.14 6.30 -5.25
CA GLN A 36 0.83 7.19 -4.32
C GLN A 36 1.72 6.41 -3.34
N SER A 37 2.79 7.07 -2.87
CA SER A 37 3.64 6.56 -1.80
C SER A 37 2.86 6.52 -0.49
N LEU A 38 3.16 5.55 0.39
CA LEU A 38 2.55 5.49 1.71
C LEU A 38 2.74 6.80 2.48
N GLU A 39 3.88 7.48 2.32
CA GLU A 39 4.21 8.73 3.00
C GLU A 39 3.25 9.88 2.67
N ASP A 40 2.62 9.88 1.50
CA ASP A 40 1.68 10.94 1.06
C ASP A 40 0.22 10.65 1.45
N ILE A 41 -0.08 9.41 1.84
CA ILE A 41 -1.46 8.98 2.08
C ILE A 41 -1.91 9.41 3.48
N PRO A 42 -3.10 10.00 3.67
CA PRO A 42 -3.59 10.40 4.98
C PRO A 42 -3.66 9.27 6.01
N ASN A 43 -3.41 9.60 7.27
CA ASN A 43 -3.37 8.62 8.37
C ASN A 43 -4.69 7.85 8.49
N TYR A 44 -5.83 8.54 8.31
CA TYR A 44 -7.14 7.91 8.41
C TYR A 44 -7.32 6.79 7.37
N TYR A 45 -6.79 6.96 6.16
CA TYR A 45 -6.97 5.98 5.09
C TYR A 45 -6.12 4.74 5.35
N LEU A 46 -4.87 4.94 5.79
CA LEU A 46 -3.99 3.85 6.20
C LEU A 46 -4.57 3.05 7.38
N GLN A 47 -5.21 3.71 8.34
CA GLN A 47 -5.93 3.02 9.42
C GLN A 47 -7.16 2.28 8.88
N PHE A 48 -7.98 2.94 8.06
CA PHE A 48 -9.18 2.37 7.47
C PHE A 48 -8.90 1.05 6.73
N ILE A 49 -7.81 0.97 5.95
CA ILE A 49 -7.48 -0.25 5.20
C ILE A 49 -7.07 -1.43 6.09
N ILE A 50 -6.45 -1.17 7.24
CA ILE A 50 -6.13 -2.20 8.24
C ILE A 50 -7.40 -2.64 8.96
N GLU A 51 -8.19 -1.68 9.46
CA GLU A 51 -9.39 -1.96 10.27
C GLU A 51 -10.48 -2.72 9.50
N ASN A 52 -10.55 -2.52 8.19
CA ASN A 52 -11.53 -3.17 7.31
C ASN A 52 -10.95 -4.36 6.56
N ASP A 53 -9.73 -4.80 6.91
CA ASP A 53 -9.15 -6.05 6.43
C ASP A 53 -8.97 -6.11 4.89
N TYR A 54 -8.86 -4.94 4.24
CA TYR A 54 -8.75 -4.82 2.78
C TYR A 54 -7.47 -5.45 2.21
N LEU A 55 -6.48 -5.67 3.07
CA LEU A 55 -5.19 -6.20 2.68
C LEU A 55 -5.18 -7.73 2.62
N GLN A 56 -6.19 -8.44 3.15
CA GLN A 56 -6.17 -9.90 3.13
C GLN A 56 -6.12 -10.50 1.71
N GLY A 57 -5.33 -11.58 1.58
CA GLY A 57 -5.15 -12.29 0.33
C GLY A 57 -4.14 -11.62 -0.59
N VAL A 58 -4.63 -10.82 -1.56
CA VAL A 58 -3.77 -10.32 -2.65
C VAL A 58 -2.78 -9.25 -2.19
N TYR A 59 -3.13 -8.48 -1.17
CA TYR A 59 -2.33 -7.34 -0.70
C TYR A 59 -1.76 -7.55 0.71
N GLU A 60 -1.68 -8.79 1.19
CA GLU A 60 -1.31 -9.09 2.58
C GLU A 60 0.12 -8.61 2.89
N TRP A 61 0.96 -8.63 1.85
CA TRP A 61 2.31 -8.08 1.87
C TRP A 61 2.39 -6.58 2.22
N LEU A 62 1.30 -5.82 2.04
CA LEU A 62 1.24 -4.39 2.31
C LEU A 62 0.98 -4.07 3.79
N LEU A 63 0.55 -5.06 4.59
CA LEU A 63 0.21 -4.86 6.00
C LEU A 63 1.41 -4.34 6.80
N ILE A 64 2.55 -5.02 6.71
CA ILE A 64 3.77 -4.64 7.44
C ILE A 64 4.25 -3.22 7.05
N PRO A 65 4.35 -2.86 5.76
CA PRO A 65 4.63 -1.48 5.35
C PRO A 65 3.69 -0.43 5.95
N VAL A 66 2.38 -0.66 5.92
CA VAL A 66 1.38 0.30 6.44
C VAL A 66 1.49 0.44 7.95
N GLU A 67 1.67 -0.66 8.69
CA GLU A 67 1.88 -0.61 10.13
C GLU A 67 3.18 0.10 10.51
N LYS A 68 4.26 -0.13 9.77
CA LYS A 68 5.53 0.58 9.96
C LYS A 68 5.38 2.07 9.72
N GLU A 69 4.70 2.48 8.65
CA GLU A 69 4.45 3.88 8.33
C GLU A 69 3.62 4.57 9.41
N LEU A 70 2.49 3.97 9.82
CA LEU A 70 1.66 4.51 10.89
C LEU A 70 2.41 4.61 12.23
N LYS A 71 3.27 3.62 12.54
CA LYS A 71 4.12 3.66 13.73
C LYS A 71 5.16 4.78 13.63
N TYR A 72 5.84 4.91 12.51
CA TYR A 72 6.79 5.99 12.25
C TYR A 72 6.13 7.35 12.49
N ARG A 73 4.97 7.58 11.88
CA ARG A 73 4.22 8.83 12.07
C ARG A 73 3.89 9.11 13.53
N LYS A 74 3.45 8.10 14.26
CA LYS A 74 3.15 8.23 15.69
C LYS A 74 4.39 8.57 16.51
N ASP A 75 5.53 7.96 16.22
CA ASP A 75 6.78 8.19 16.96
C ASP A 75 7.35 9.61 16.72
N PHE A 76 7.06 10.20 15.55
CA PHE A 76 7.56 11.51 15.13
C PHE A 76 6.48 12.62 15.14
N ASP A 77 5.29 12.34 15.67
CA ASP A 77 4.15 13.28 15.70
C ASP A 77 3.75 13.85 14.32
N ILE A 78 3.83 13.00 13.29
CA ILE A 78 3.45 13.34 11.91
C ILE A 78 1.98 13.02 11.71
N PHE A 79 1.20 14.03 11.32
CA PHE A 79 -0.21 13.88 11.00
C PHE A 79 -0.47 14.41 9.59
N ILE A 80 -0.90 13.51 8.71
CA ILE A 80 -1.30 13.83 7.34
C ILE A 80 -2.81 13.69 7.28
N ASP A 81 -3.47 14.82 7.03
CA ASP A 81 -4.91 14.89 6.80
C ASP A 81 -5.19 15.12 5.33
N GLU A 82 -6.45 14.95 4.94
CA GLU A 82 -6.91 15.36 3.62
C GLU A 82 -7.29 16.85 3.63
N GLU A 83 -6.71 17.64 2.72
CA GLU A 83 -7.07 19.06 2.52
C GLU A 83 -8.53 19.27 2.07
#